data_AF-A0A1F6C0X5-F1
#
_entry.id   AF-A0A1F6C0X5-F1
#
_cell.length_a   1.000
_cell.length_b   1.000
_cell.length_c   1.000
_cell.angle_alpha   90.00
_cell.angle_beta   90.00
_cell.angle_gamma   90.00
#
_symmetry.space_group_name_H-M   'P 1'
#
loop_
_entity.id
_entity.type
_entity.pdbx_description
1 polymer ?
#
loop_
_entity_poly.entity_id
_entity_poly.type
_entity_poly.pdbx_seq_one_letter_code
_entity_poly.pdbx_strand_id
1 'polypeptide(L)'
;MNDLVKILIWGVFILLAFALQTNHFLSLGGINPNLILLAVSGGVILEKKFRNFLGLILAIIFLSVIFWPYWLKEILVLSGLGSAAFLFKKFLTGSAVLDFLILILIGTLGFYLMANFRYFPANPAAIAAELFYNISLGGVLVVALKLFQRRI
;
A
#
# COMPACT_ATOMS: atom_id res chain seq x y z
N MET A 1 4.81 -5.49 -22.56
CA MET A 1 5.51 -6.15 -21.43
C MET A 1 4.68 -7.35 -20.96
N ASN A 2 5.29 -8.54 -20.85
CA ASN A 2 4.62 -9.77 -20.39
C ASN A 2 4.15 -9.63 -18.92
N ASP A 3 3.05 -10.29 -18.55
CA ASP A 3 2.47 -10.28 -17.21
C ASP A 3 3.48 -10.75 -16.14
N LEU A 4 4.35 -11.71 -16.48
CA LEU A 4 5.40 -12.21 -15.57
C LEU A 4 6.45 -11.12 -15.23
N VAL A 5 6.83 -10.29 -16.20
CA VAL A 5 7.78 -9.18 -15.98
C VAL A 5 7.17 -8.11 -15.08
N LYS A 6 5.87 -7.83 -15.24
CA LYS A 6 5.15 -6.90 -14.34
C LYS A 6 5.15 -7.40 -12.90
N ILE A 7 4.85 -8.68 -12.70
CA ILE A 7 4.84 -9.31 -11.37
C ILE A 7 6.23 -9.23 -10.73
N LEU A 8 7.30 -9.49 -11.49
CA LEU A 8 8.67 -9.37 -10.99
C LEU A 8 9.02 -7.94 -10.58
N ILE A 9 8.69 -6.94 -11.42
CA ILE A 9 8.91 -5.52 -11.09
C ILE A 9 8.16 -5.15 -9.80
N TRP A 10 6.90 -5.55 -9.68
CA TRP A 10 6.12 -5.33 -8.47
C TRP A 10 6.73 -6.01 -7.25
N GLY A 11 7.21 -7.25 -7.40
CA GLY A 11 7.91 -7.97 -6.34
C GLY A 11 9.15 -7.22 -5.86
N VAL A 12 9.95 -6.66 -6.77
CA VAL A 12 11.11 -5.82 -6.42
C VAL A 12 10.67 -4.54 -5.70
N PHE A 13 9.63 -3.86 -6.17
CA PHE A 13 9.09 -2.66 -5.50
C PHE A 13 8.60 -2.96 -4.08
N ILE A 14 7.92 -4.09 -3.89
CA ILE A 14 7.44 -4.55 -2.59
C ILE A 14 8.61 -4.85 -1.67
N LEU A 15 9.61 -5.61 -2.16
CA LEU A 15 10.81 -5.91 -1.38
C LEU A 15 11.53 -4.63 -0.95
N LEU A 16 11.62 -3.65 -1.85
CA LEU A 16 12.21 -2.35 -1.53
C LEU A 16 11.37 -1.58 -0.51
N ALA A 17 10.05 -1.48 -0.69
CA ALA A 17 9.15 -0.85 0.25
C ALA A 17 9.26 -1.49 1.64
N PHE A 18 9.34 -2.82 1.68
CA PHE A 18 9.51 -3.58 2.91
C PHE A 18 10.86 -3.29 3.57
N ALA A 19 11.95 -3.34 2.82
CA ALA A 19 13.29 -3.06 3.32
C ALA A 19 13.39 -1.63 3.88
N LEU A 20 12.84 -0.65 3.17
CA LEU A 20 12.81 0.75 3.62
C LEU A 20 11.96 0.94 4.88
N GLN A 21 10.82 0.24 4.98
CA GLN A 21 9.93 0.31 6.13
C GLN A 21 10.57 -0.31 7.39
N THR A 22 11.21 -1.47 7.24
CA THR A 22 11.83 -2.19 8.37
C THR A 22 13.04 -1.44 8.93
N ASN A 23 13.81 -0.76 8.07
CA ASN A 23 14.95 0.03 8.49
C ASN A 23 14.57 1.46 8.91
N HIS A 24 13.27 1.77 9.01
CA HIS A 24 12.79 3.09 9.40
C HIS A 24 13.38 4.23 8.55
N PHE A 25 13.72 3.96 7.28
CA PHE A 25 14.50 4.88 6.45
C PHE A 25 13.76 6.19 6.18
N LEU A 26 12.43 6.12 6.11
CA LEU A 26 11.55 7.27 5.92
C LEU A 26 10.88 7.72 7.23
N SER A 27 11.43 7.34 8.39
CA SER A 27 10.91 7.80 9.68
C SER A 27 11.20 9.28 9.88
N LEU A 28 10.17 10.06 10.20
CA LEU A 28 10.31 11.48 10.52
C LEU A 28 9.65 11.77 11.86
N GLY A 29 10.43 12.25 12.82
CA GLY A 29 9.92 12.56 14.17
C GLY A 29 9.28 11.36 14.88
N GLY A 30 9.73 10.14 14.59
CA GLY A 30 9.16 8.90 15.14
C GLY A 30 7.90 8.39 14.41
N ILE A 31 7.43 9.10 13.38
CA ILE A 31 6.30 8.67 12.54
C ILE A 31 6.85 7.88 11.36
N ASN A 32 6.36 6.66 11.20
CA ASN A 32 6.76 5.76 10.12
C ASN A 32 5.63 5.63 9.09
N PRO A 33 5.86 5.93 7.81
CA PRO A 33 4.85 5.72 6.79
C PRO A 33 4.64 4.24 6.50
N ASN A 34 3.43 3.87 6.11
CA ASN A 34 3.10 2.50 5.74
C ASN A 34 3.37 2.29 4.23
N LEU A 35 4.61 1.95 3.91
CA LEU A 35 5.06 1.78 2.52
C LEU A 35 4.42 0.58 1.84
N ILE A 36 4.08 -0.48 2.61
CA ILE A 36 3.34 -1.63 2.08
C ILE A 36 1.92 -1.22 1.67
N LEU A 37 1.23 -0.41 2.48
CA LEU A 37 -0.06 0.15 2.10
C LEU A 37 0.05 0.97 0.80
N LEU A 38 1.05 1.85 0.69
CA LEU A 38 1.28 2.64 -0.53
C LEU A 38 1.51 1.75 -1.76
N ALA A 39 2.30 0.69 -1.62
CA ALA A 39 2.56 -0.27 -2.69
C ALA A 39 1.28 -1.01 -3.11
N VAL A 40 0.48 -1.49 -2.15
CA VAL A 40 -0.79 -2.18 -2.41
C VAL A 40 -1.78 -1.24 -3.09
N SER A 41 -1.97 -0.02 -2.57
CA SER A 41 -2.83 1.00 -3.18
C SER A 41 -2.37 1.35 -4.60
N GLY A 42 -1.05 1.41 -4.84
CA GLY A 42 -0.48 1.67 -6.17
C GLY A 42 -0.81 0.54 -7.14
N GLY A 43 -0.67 -0.71 -6.67
CA GLY A 43 -1.06 -1.90 -7.42
C GLY A 43 -2.55 -1.91 -7.77
N VAL A 44 -3.43 -1.49 -6.86
CA VAL A 44 -4.88 -1.40 -7.12
C VAL A 44 -5.21 -0.45 -8.27
N ILE A 45 -4.54 0.70 -8.33
CA ILE A 45 -4.78 1.73 -9.35
C ILE A 45 -4.16 1.35 -10.69
N LEU A 46 -2.95 0.80 -10.70
CA LEU A 46 -2.19 0.53 -11.92
C LEU A 46 -2.60 -0.79 -12.60
N GLU A 47 -2.96 -1.82 -11.84
CA GLU A 47 -3.31 -3.11 -12.43
C GLU A 47 -4.77 -3.17 -12.88
N LYS A 48 -4.99 -3.58 -14.13
CA LYS A 48 -6.33 -3.76 -14.69
C LYS A 48 -6.88 -5.17 -14.44
N LYS A 49 -6.00 -6.17 -14.34
CA LYS A 49 -6.37 -7.58 -14.20
C LYS A 49 -6.22 -8.02 -12.74
N PHE A 50 -7.29 -8.54 -12.15
CA PHE A 50 -7.25 -9.04 -10.77
C PHE A 50 -6.22 -10.15 -10.59
N ARG A 51 -6.01 -11.04 -11.58
CA ARG A 51 -4.99 -12.11 -11.50
C ARG A 51 -3.57 -11.58 -11.26
N ASN A 52 -3.20 -10.47 -11.88
CA ASN A 52 -1.88 -9.86 -11.70
C ASN A 52 -1.75 -9.27 -10.29
N PHE A 53 -2.81 -8.60 -9.82
CA PHE A 53 -2.88 -8.06 -8.48
C PHE A 53 -2.89 -9.17 -7.40
N LEU A 54 -3.56 -10.29 -7.65
CA LEU A 54 -3.54 -11.45 -6.78
C LEU A 54 -2.13 -12.05 -6.69
N GLY A 55 -1.40 -12.13 -7.81
CA GLY A 55 0.00 -12.54 -7.81
C GLY A 55 0.88 -11.62 -6.94
N LEU A 56 0.62 -10.32 -6.98
CA LEU A 56 1.27 -9.32 -6.12
C LEU A 56 0.96 -9.59 -4.65
N ILE A 57 -0.31 -9.79 -4.28
CA ILE A 57 -0.69 -10.10 -2.90
C ILE A 57 -0.06 -11.40 -2.40
N LEU A 58 -0.08 -12.45 -3.22
CA LEU A 58 0.54 -13.72 -2.87
C LEU A 58 2.05 -13.58 -2.68
N ALA A 59 2.72 -12.76 -3.49
CA ALA A 59 4.13 -12.46 -3.31
C ALA A 59 4.39 -11.73 -1.98
N ILE A 60 3.58 -10.73 -1.62
CA ILE A 60 3.69 -10.04 -0.32
C ILE A 60 3.54 -11.07 0.81
N ILE A 61 2.47 -11.87 0.79
CA ILE A 61 2.20 -12.87 1.84
C ILE A 61 3.35 -13.88 1.94
N PHE A 62 3.82 -14.42 0.81
CA PHE A 62 4.92 -15.38 0.77
C PHE A 62 6.21 -14.80 1.38
N LEU A 63 6.61 -13.61 0.95
CA LEU A 63 7.79 -12.93 1.49
C LEU A 63 7.65 -12.67 2.99
N SER A 64 6.45 -12.33 3.43
CA SER A 64 6.15 -12.08 4.85
C SER A 64 6.28 -13.33 5.69
N VAL A 65 5.83 -14.48 5.19
CA VAL A 65 5.95 -15.76 5.90
C VAL A 65 7.42 -16.15 6.08
N ILE A 66 8.25 -15.94 5.05
CA ILE A 66 9.66 -16.37 5.07
C ILE A 66 10.50 -15.45 5.95
N PHE A 67 10.36 -14.14 5.76
CA PHE A 67 11.31 -13.19 6.31
C PHE A 67 10.78 -12.46 7.56
N TRP A 68 9.45 -12.30 7.71
CA TRP A 68 8.86 -11.47 8.77
C TRP A 68 7.50 -11.99 9.28
N PRO A 69 7.48 -13.18 9.90
CA PRO A 69 6.24 -13.82 10.33
C PRO A 69 5.46 -12.99 11.37
N TYR A 70 6.12 -12.13 12.14
CA TYR A 70 5.50 -11.25 13.13
C TYR A 70 4.57 -10.19 12.53
N TRP A 71 4.77 -9.83 11.25
CA TRP A 71 3.95 -8.87 10.52
C TRP A 71 2.85 -9.53 9.69
N LEU A 72 2.71 -10.86 9.78
CA LEU A 72 1.79 -11.61 8.91
C LEU A 72 0.34 -11.15 9.10
N LYS A 73 -0.08 -10.84 10.33
CA LYS A 73 -1.43 -10.34 10.61
C LYS A 73 -1.69 -9.02 9.90
N GLU A 74 -0.79 -8.05 10.07
CA GLU A 74 -0.82 -6.74 9.45
C GLU A 74 -0.91 -6.85 7.94
N ILE A 75 -0.13 -7.76 7.36
CA ILE A 75 -0.05 -7.98 5.93
C ILE A 75 -1.29 -8.67 5.39
N LEU A 76 -1.88 -9.62 6.14
CA LEU A 76 -3.17 -10.22 5.79
C LEU A 76 -4.30 -9.17 5.81
N VAL A 77 -4.29 -8.26 6.79
CA VAL A 77 -5.24 -7.14 6.84
C VAL A 77 -5.06 -6.23 5.61
N LEU A 78 -3.84 -5.79 5.31
CA LEU A 78 -3.56 -4.96 4.14
C LEU A 78 -3.93 -5.65 2.81
N SER A 79 -3.69 -6.96 2.72
CA SER A 79 -4.04 -7.78 1.57
C SER A 79 -5.56 -7.90 1.39
N GLY A 80 -6.29 -8.08 2.49
CA GLY A 80 -7.75 -8.10 2.50
C GLY A 80 -8.34 -6.76 2.07
N LEU A 81 -7.87 -5.66 2.67
CA LEU A 81 -8.28 -4.30 2.32
C LEU A 81 -7.95 -3.97 0.85
N GLY A 82 -6.76 -4.33 0.38
CA GLY A 82 -6.33 -4.15 -1.01
C GLY A 82 -7.17 -4.96 -2.01
N SER A 83 -7.51 -6.20 -1.67
CA SER A 83 -8.38 -7.05 -2.50
C SER A 83 -9.79 -6.49 -2.59
N ALA A 84 -10.37 -6.08 -1.47
CA ALA A 84 -11.67 -5.42 -1.44
C ALA A 84 -11.63 -4.12 -2.28
N ALA A 85 -10.64 -3.26 -2.04
CA ALA A 85 -10.41 -2.06 -2.82
C ALA A 85 -10.34 -2.34 -4.33
N PHE A 86 -9.63 -3.39 -4.75
CA PHE A 86 -9.55 -3.76 -6.16
C PHE A 86 -10.91 -4.12 -6.76
N LEU A 87 -11.73 -4.89 -6.04
CA LEU A 87 -13.05 -5.31 -6.51
C LEU A 87 -14.04 -4.13 -6.55
N PHE A 88 -13.94 -3.22 -5.59
CA PHE A 88 -14.83 -2.07 -5.48
C PHE A 88 -14.33 -0.81 -6.19
N LYS A 89 -13.13 -0.80 -6.78
CA LYS A 89 -12.56 0.40 -7.42
C LYS A 89 -13.43 0.98 -8.53
N LYS A 90 -14.26 0.15 -9.18
CA LYS A 90 -15.22 0.58 -10.21
C LYS A 90 -16.33 1.50 -9.67
N PHE A 91 -16.53 1.55 -8.34
CA PHE A 91 -17.50 2.39 -7.67
C PHE A 91 -16.88 3.65 -7.05
N LEU A 92 -15.59 3.91 -7.28
CA LEU A 92 -14.93 5.13 -6.84
C LEU A 92 -15.21 6.29 -7.81
N THR A 93 -14.39 7.33 -7.76
CA THR A 93 -14.61 8.59 -8.49
C THR A 93 -14.22 8.51 -9.96
N GLY A 94 -13.43 7.49 -10.35
CA GLY A 94 -12.86 7.36 -11.68
C GLY A 94 -11.62 8.21 -11.91
N SER A 95 -11.27 9.10 -10.97
CA SER A 95 -10.01 9.82 -10.97
C SER A 95 -8.95 9.02 -10.25
N ALA A 96 -7.93 8.54 -10.98
CA ALA A 96 -6.84 7.76 -10.41
C ALA A 96 -6.14 8.43 -9.21
N VAL A 97 -6.10 9.77 -9.16
CA VAL A 97 -5.51 10.51 -8.04
C VAL A 97 -6.42 10.46 -6.82
N LEU A 98 -7.69 10.82 -6.99
CA LEU A 98 -8.65 10.87 -5.89
C LEU A 98 -8.90 9.46 -5.35
N ASP A 99 -9.06 8.48 -6.24
CA ASP A 99 -9.25 7.08 -5.87
C ASP A 99 -8.06 6.58 -5.05
N PHE A 100 -6.83 6.91 -5.45
CA PHE A 100 -5.65 6.53 -4.69
C PHE A 100 -5.60 7.18 -3.29
N LEU A 101 -5.92 8.48 -3.18
CA LEU A 101 -5.97 9.17 -1.88
C LEU A 101 -7.05 8.60 -0.97
N ILE A 102 -8.23 8.29 -1.52
CA ILE A 102 -9.32 7.61 -0.81
C ILE A 102 -8.86 6.24 -0.31
N LEU A 103 -8.14 5.48 -1.14
CA LEU A 103 -7.59 4.19 -0.75
C LEU A 103 -6.56 4.28 0.36
N ILE A 104 -5.69 5.30 0.36
CA ILE A 104 -4.75 5.53 1.46
C ILE A 104 -5.49 5.88 2.73
N LEU A 105 -6.49 6.76 2.65
CA LEU A 105 -7.30 7.17 3.80
C LEU A 105 -8.01 5.99 4.43
N ILE A 106 -8.81 5.27 3.64
CA ILE A 106 -9.57 4.10 4.10
C ILE A 106 -8.62 2.99 4.52
N GLY A 107 -7.52 2.78 3.79
CA GLY A 107 -6.52 1.75 4.09
C GLY A 107 -5.80 2.01 5.41
N THR A 108 -5.39 3.25 5.69
CA THR A 108 -4.70 3.61 6.94
C THR A 108 -5.65 3.46 8.13
N LEU A 109 -6.88 3.98 8.02
CA LEU A 109 -7.87 3.86 9.09
C LEU A 109 -8.30 2.40 9.30
N GLY A 110 -8.60 1.68 8.22
CA GLY A 110 -8.95 0.26 8.26
C GLY A 110 -7.84 -0.61 8.83
N PHE A 111 -6.58 -0.31 8.49
CA PHE A 111 -5.43 -0.97 9.07
C PHE A 111 -5.40 -0.81 10.59
N TYR A 112 -5.54 0.41 11.11
CA TYR A 112 -5.54 0.61 12.56
C TYR A 112 -6.76 0.02 13.24
N LEU A 113 -7.94 0.06 12.63
CA LEU A 113 -9.15 -0.54 13.19
C LEU A 113 -9.07 -2.07 13.26
N MET A 114 -8.43 -2.74 12.29
CA MET A 114 -8.40 -4.21 12.21
C MET A 114 -7.11 -4.82 12.77
N ALA A 115 -5.95 -4.23 12.48
CA ALA A 115 -4.67 -4.75 12.93
C ALA A 115 -4.33 -4.28 14.35
N ASN A 116 -4.64 -3.03 14.71
CA ASN A 116 -4.22 -2.41 15.96
C ASN A 116 -5.35 -1.60 16.64
N PHE A 117 -6.52 -2.22 16.82
CA PHE A 117 -7.72 -1.54 17.33
C PHE A 117 -7.51 -0.75 18.63
N ARG A 118 -6.70 -1.28 19.55
CA ARG A 118 -6.39 -0.59 20.83
C ARG A 118 -5.50 0.64 20.66
N TYR A 119 -4.65 0.67 19.62
CA TYR A 119 -3.79 1.80 19.32
C TYR A 119 -4.61 2.99 18.79
N PHE A 120 -5.73 2.71 18.10
CA PHE A 120 -6.59 3.73 17.49
C PHE A 120 -7.09 4.81 18.47
N PRO A 121 -7.77 4.47 19.58
CA PRO A 121 -8.18 5.49 20.56
C PRO A 121 -7.03 6.00 21.42
N ALA A 122 -5.94 5.22 21.58
CA ALA A 122 -4.83 5.58 22.44
C ALA A 122 -3.91 6.65 21.83
N ASN A 123 -3.74 6.65 20.50
CA ASN A 123 -2.79 7.52 19.80
C ASN A 123 -3.38 8.19 18.55
N PRO A 124 -4.51 8.92 18.64
CA PRO A 124 -5.18 9.50 17.48
C PRO A 124 -4.31 10.53 16.74
N ALA A 125 -3.47 11.28 17.47
CA ALA A 125 -2.55 12.26 16.87
C ALA A 125 -1.47 11.58 16.01
N ALA A 126 -0.90 10.46 16.48
CA ALA A 126 0.09 9.70 15.72
C ALA A 126 -0.52 9.13 14.43
N ILE A 127 -1.75 8.62 14.50
CA ILE A 127 -2.48 8.07 13.35
C ILE A 127 -2.81 9.19 12.35
N ALA A 128 -3.25 10.35 12.82
CA ALA A 128 -3.48 11.50 11.95
C ALA A 128 -2.18 11.93 11.25
N ALA A 129 -1.07 11.99 11.98
CA ALA A 129 0.23 12.36 11.41
C ALA A 129 0.73 11.32 10.39
N GLU A 130 0.59 10.03 10.67
CA GLU A 130 0.90 8.97 9.70
C GLU A 130 -0.01 9.04 8.48
N LEU A 131 -1.31 9.29 8.67
CA LEU A 131 -2.25 9.47 7.56
C LEU A 131 -1.83 10.62 6.65
N PHE A 132 -1.50 11.79 7.21
CA PHE A 132 -0.98 12.91 6.43
C PHE A 132 0.33 12.56 5.72
N TYR A 133 1.21 11.80 6.38
CA TYR A 133 2.46 11.39 5.78
C TYR A 133 2.23 10.42 4.61
N ASN A 134 1.39 9.40 4.79
CA ASN A 134 1.01 8.45 3.74
C ASN A 134 0.32 9.18 2.57
N ILE A 135 -0.58 10.12 2.83
CA ILE A 135 -1.21 10.95 1.79
C ILE A 135 -0.16 11.75 1.01
N SER A 136 0.80 12.36 1.72
CA SER A 136 1.84 13.20 1.10
C SER A 136 2.76 12.36 0.22
N LEU A 137 3.30 11.25 0.74
CA LEU A 137 4.11 10.30 -0.04
C LEU A 137 3.31 9.70 -1.19
N GLY A 138 2.05 9.41 -0.95
CA GLY A 138 1.14 8.92 -1.94
C GLY A 138 0.91 9.91 -3.09
N GLY A 139 0.72 11.18 -2.78
CA GLY A 139 0.60 12.25 -3.77
C GLY A 139 1.86 12.34 -4.64
N VAL A 140 3.05 12.28 -4.02
CA VAL A 140 4.33 12.24 -4.73
C VAL A 140 4.42 11.02 -5.66
N LEU A 141 4.04 9.84 -5.18
CA LEU A 141 4.05 8.60 -5.96
C LEU A 141 3.13 8.72 -7.20
N VAL A 142 1.92 9.24 -7.03
CA VAL A 142 0.97 9.41 -8.14
C VAL A 142 1.49 10.39 -9.19
N VAL A 143 2.10 11.50 -8.76
CA VAL A 143 2.73 12.46 -9.68
C VAL A 143 3.88 11.80 -10.43
N ALA A 144 4.76 11.08 -9.74
CA ALA A 144 5.88 10.36 -10.35
C ALA A 144 5.41 9.32 -11.38
N LEU A 145 4.37 8.53 -11.05
CA LEU A 145 3.78 7.56 -11.95
C LEU A 145 3.17 8.21 -13.21
N LYS A 146 2.46 9.33 -13.05
CA LYS A 146 1.91 10.08 -14.19
C LYS A 146 2.99 10.65 -15.10
N LEU A 147 4.08 11.17 -14.52
CA LEU A 147 5.22 11.68 -15.28
C LEU A 147 5.91 10.57 -16.07
N PHE A 148 6.04 9.38 -15.47
CA PHE A 148 6.65 8.22 -16.13
C PHE A 148 5.77 7.70 -17.28
N GLN A 149 4.46 7.60 -17.09
CA GLN A 149 3.51 7.16 -18.13
C GLN A 149 3.43 8.08 -19.35
N ARG A 150 3.76 9.38 -19.21
CA ARG A 150 3.80 10.31 -20.34
C ARG A 150 5.04 10.15 -21.23
N ARG A 151 6.07 9.43 -20.76
CA ARG A 151 7.36 9.27 -21.45
C ARG A 151 7.51 7.92 -22.17
N ILE A 152 6.52 7.04 -22.06
CA ILE A 152 6.43 5.72 -22.73
C ILE A 152 5.25 5.77 -23.68
#